data_AF-A0A4R9BPK3-F1
#
_entry.id   AF-A0A4R9BPK3-F1
#
_cell.length_a   1.000
_cell.length_b   1.000
_cell.length_c   1.000
_cell.angle_alpha   90.00
_cell.angle_beta   90.00
_cell.angle_gamma   90.00
#
_symmetry.space_group_name_H-M   'P 1'
#
loop_
_entity.id
_entity.type
_entity.pdbx_description
1 polymer ?
#
loop_
_entity_poly.entity_id
_entity_poly.type
_entity_poly.pdbx_seq_one_letter_code
_entity_poly.pdbx_strand_id
1 'polypeptide(L)'
;MESPDLHSSSARPHSSRPDSAALAGYRTSNADWLQVLDDLEASLGSGARDAVLSAQGGALVTGVQWRAPEHLGQLPQELEERARMLIAGQLELIREIEDARRSAGAHLAAVRTILSTHRSDQPVYLDIAG
;
A
#
# COMPACT_ATOMS: atom_id res chain seq x y z
N MET A 1 -60.28 54.27 -17.45
CA MET A 1 -59.85 54.39 -16.04
C MET A 1 -59.55 52.97 -15.60
N GLU A 2 -58.29 52.72 -15.23
CA GLU A 2 -57.69 51.48 -14.73
C GLU A 2 -57.53 50.25 -15.67
N SER A 3 -56.27 50.09 -16.12
CA SER A 3 -55.56 48.81 -16.26
C SER A 3 -55.13 48.31 -14.85
N PRO A 4 -54.29 47.26 -14.72
CA PRO A 4 -54.55 45.82 -14.81
C PRO A 4 -54.11 45.08 -13.52
N ASP A 5 -54.69 43.93 -13.15
CA ASP A 5 -54.07 43.07 -12.11
C ASP A 5 -53.65 41.71 -12.70
N LEU A 6 -52.36 41.69 -13.02
CA LEU A 6 -51.54 40.52 -13.29
C LEU A 6 -51.30 39.79 -11.99
N HIS A 7 -51.80 38.56 -11.83
CA HIS A 7 -51.17 37.58 -10.94
C HIS A 7 -51.19 36.16 -11.55
N SER A 8 -50.52 36.05 -12.71
CA SER A 8 -49.74 34.86 -13.04
C SER A 8 -48.59 34.75 -12.04
N SER A 9 -48.70 33.90 -11.03
CA SER A 9 -47.58 33.17 -10.41
C SER A 9 -48.01 32.59 -9.07
N SER A 10 -48.32 31.31 -9.07
CA SER A 10 -47.80 30.48 -8.00
C SER A 10 -47.30 29.21 -8.65
N ALA A 11 -46.13 29.34 -9.27
CA ALA A 11 -45.26 28.22 -9.53
C ALA A 11 -45.07 27.50 -8.20
N ARG A 12 -45.75 26.36 -8.04
CA ARG A 12 -45.43 25.40 -7.00
C ARG A 12 -43.91 25.17 -7.05
N PRO A 13 -43.17 25.33 -5.95
CA PRO A 13 -41.83 24.77 -5.90
C PRO A 13 -42.00 23.25 -5.90
N HIS A 14 -41.87 22.61 -7.07
CA HIS A 14 -41.42 21.22 -7.05
C HIS A 14 -39.95 21.31 -6.63
N SER A 15 -39.71 21.27 -5.33
CA SER A 15 -38.42 20.76 -4.87
C SER A 15 -38.42 19.31 -5.30
N SER A 16 -37.73 19.03 -6.41
CA SER A 16 -37.28 17.69 -6.71
C SER A 16 -36.58 17.18 -5.45
N ARG A 17 -37.21 16.22 -4.77
CA ARG A 17 -36.59 15.44 -3.68
C ARG A 17 -36.17 14.08 -4.24
N PRO A 18 -35.19 13.99 -5.16
CA PRO A 18 -34.33 12.83 -5.17
C PRO A 18 -33.31 13.01 -4.02
N ASP A 19 -32.41 12.05 -3.86
CA ASP A 19 -31.09 12.24 -3.26
C ASP A 19 -30.86 11.86 -1.79
N SER A 20 -31.86 11.72 -0.91
CA SER A 20 -31.53 11.29 0.48
C SER A 20 -30.99 9.85 0.54
N ALA A 21 -31.56 8.94 -0.25
CA ALA A 21 -31.11 7.55 -0.33
C ALA A 21 -29.82 7.39 -1.16
N ALA A 22 -29.64 8.20 -2.21
CA ALA A 22 -28.43 8.17 -3.04
C ALA A 22 -27.20 8.71 -2.27
N LEU A 23 -27.37 9.79 -1.50
CA LEU A 23 -26.32 10.32 -0.63
C LEU A 23 -25.96 9.36 0.51
N ALA A 24 -26.92 8.56 0.99
CA ALA A 24 -26.63 7.52 1.98
C ALA A 24 -25.73 6.42 1.36
N GLY A 25 -26.03 5.98 0.13
CA GLY A 25 -25.18 5.04 -0.60
C GLY A 25 -23.76 5.58 -0.86
N TYR A 26 -23.63 6.83 -1.29
CA TYR A 26 -22.32 7.47 -1.49
C TYR A 26 -21.50 7.57 -0.19
N ARG A 27 -22.14 7.91 0.94
CA ARG A 27 -21.48 7.96 2.25
C ARG A 27 -21.02 6.60 2.72
N THR A 28 -21.82 5.55 2.53
CA THR A 28 -21.41 4.17 2.85
C THR A 28 -20.24 3.74 1.97
N SER A 29 -20.32 3.93 0.64
CA SER A 29 -19.21 3.60 -0.25
C SER A 29 -17.94 4.41 0.03
N ASN A 30 -18.06 5.67 0.44
CA ASN A 30 -16.93 6.49 0.85
C ASN A 30 -16.28 5.98 2.15
N ALA A 31 -17.09 5.58 3.14
CA ALA A 31 -16.61 4.97 4.37
C ALA A 31 -15.92 3.62 4.12
N ASP A 32 -16.47 2.80 3.22
CA ASP A 32 -15.85 1.51 2.83
C ASP A 32 -14.51 1.73 2.12
N TRP A 33 -14.43 2.72 1.21
CA TRP A 33 -13.18 3.10 0.57
C TRP A 33 -12.13 3.61 1.56
N LEU A 34 -12.55 4.41 2.54
CA LEU A 34 -11.67 4.89 3.60
C LEU A 34 -11.09 3.73 4.41
N GLN A 35 -11.94 2.79 4.85
CA GLN A 35 -11.50 1.62 5.60
C GLN A 35 -10.46 0.81 4.82
N VAL A 36 -10.68 0.61 3.53
CA VAL A 36 -9.77 -0.16 2.68
C VAL A 36 -8.44 0.55 2.49
N LEU A 37 -8.44 1.87 2.33
CA LEU A 37 -7.22 2.66 2.27
C LEU A 37 -6.47 2.63 3.61
N ASP A 38 -7.17 2.75 4.74
CA ASP A 38 -6.56 2.68 6.07
C ASP A 38 -5.92 1.29 6.32
N ASP A 39 -6.59 0.20 5.93
CA ASP A 39 -6.06 -1.16 6.03
C ASP A 39 -4.80 -1.34 5.15
N LEU A 40 -4.80 -0.78 3.94
CA LEU A 40 -3.65 -0.81 3.04
C LEU A 40 -2.48 0.02 3.56
N GLU A 41 -2.75 1.20 4.12
CA GLU A 41 -1.74 2.06 4.74
C GLU A 41 -1.13 1.38 5.98
N ALA A 42 -1.94 0.72 6.81
CA ALA A 42 -1.47 -0.07 7.95
C ALA A 42 -0.61 -1.26 7.49
N SER A 43 -1.03 -1.96 6.45
CA SER A 43 -0.26 -3.06 5.85
C SER A 43 1.07 -2.56 5.27
N LEU A 44 1.09 -1.40 4.61
CA LEU A 44 2.30 -0.78 4.09
C LEU A 44 3.26 -0.42 5.24
N GLY A 45 2.75 0.20 6.31
CA GLY A 45 3.55 0.54 7.49
C GLY A 45 4.12 -0.69 8.21
N SER A 46 3.36 -1.78 8.29
CA SER A 46 3.84 -3.06 8.83
C SER A 46 4.91 -3.68 7.93
N GLY A 47 4.70 -3.68 6.60
CA GLY A 47 5.65 -4.20 5.63
C GLY A 47 6.98 -3.45 5.62
N ALA A 48 6.94 -2.12 5.73
CA ALA A 48 8.14 -1.30 5.86
C ALA A 48 8.95 -1.64 7.11
N ARG A 49 8.27 -1.81 8.26
CA ARG A 49 8.94 -2.23 9.51
C ARG A 49 9.57 -3.62 9.40
N ASP A 50 8.87 -4.57 8.76
CA ASP A 50 9.38 -5.93 8.55
C ASP A 50 10.58 -5.95 7.59
N ALA A 51 10.52 -5.17 6.51
CA ALA A 51 11.64 -5.00 5.58
C ALA A 51 12.88 -4.45 6.27
N VAL A 52 12.71 -3.45 7.15
CA VAL A 52 13.79 -2.96 8.01
C VAL A 52 14.33 -4.10 8.86
N LEU A 53 13.50 -4.76 9.68
CA LEU A 53 13.96 -5.87 10.55
C LEU A 53 14.67 -7.00 9.79
N SER A 54 14.21 -7.32 8.58
CA SER A 54 14.84 -8.34 7.75
C SER A 54 16.22 -7.93 7.25
N ALA A 55 16.44 -6.66 6.93
CA ALA A 55 17.77 -6.15 6.62
C ALA A 55 18.76 -6.29 7.80
N GLN A 56 18.27 -6.43 9.03
CA GLN A 56 19.09 -6.74 10.22
C GLN A 56 19.16 -8.25 10.56
N GLY A 57 18.70 -9.13 9.66
CA GLY A 57 18.72 -10.58 9.85
C GLY A 57 17.46 -11.16 10.48
N GLY A 58 16.37 -10.38 10.58
CA GLY A 58 15.06 -10.87 10.99
C GLY A 58 14.36 -11.72 9.91
N ALA A 59 13.46 -12.61 10.35
CA ALA A 59 12.62 -13.40 9.45
C ALA A 59 11.46 -12.54 8.93
N LEU A 60 11.28 -12.50 7.59
CA LEU A 60 10.15 -11.84 6.96
C LEU A 60 8.86 -12.58 7.25
N VAL A 61 7.84 -11.86 7.71
CA VAL A 61 6.48 -12.38 7.79
C VAL A 61 5.74 -11.91 6.54
N THR A 62 5.76 -12.75 5.50
CA THR A 62 4.85 -12.59 4.36
C THR A 62 3.45 -12.96 4.88
N GLY A 63 2.55 -12.05 5.26
CA GLY A 63 2.11 -10.86 4.55
C GLY A 63 0.64 -11.11 4.23
N VAL A 64 -0.25 -10.34 4.83
CA VAL A 64 -1.72 -10.48 4.75
C VAL A 64 -2.16 -10.67 3.30
N GLN A 65 -2.97 -11.71 3.03
CA GLN A 65 -3.57 -11.97 1.72
C GLN A 65 -4.65 -10.93 1.44
N TRP A 66 -4.26 -9.72 1.04
CA TRP A 66 -5.20 -8.67 0.68
C TRP A 66 -5.99 -9.08 -0.57
N ARG A 67 -7.32 -8.95 -0.50
CA ARG A 67 -8.22 -9.12 -1.64
C ARG A 67 -8.95 -7.82 -1.91
N ALA A 68 -8.97 -7.42 -3.17
CA ALA A 68 -9.75 -6.27 -3.62
C ALA A 68 -11.24 -6.50 -3.30
N PRO A 69 -11.92 -5.57 -2.61
CA PRO A 69 -13.35 -5.72 -2.34
C PRO A 69 -14.17 -5.49 -3.61
N GLU A 70 -15.02 -6.46 -3.98
CA GLU A 70 -15.77 -6.43 -5.26
C GLU A 70 -16.98 -5.49 -5.26
N HIS A 71 -17.43 -5.05 -4.08
CA HIS A 71 -18.60 -4.20 -3.91
C HIS A 71 -18.26 -2.69 -3.93
N LEU A 72 -16.99 -2.35 -4.05
CA LEU A 72 -16.57 -0.95 -4.10
C LEU A 72 -16.89 -0.37 -5.47
N GLY A 73 -17.62 0.74 -5.47
CA GLY A 73 -17.86 1.55 -6.65
C GLY A 73 -16.62 2.35 -7.07
N GLN A 74 -16.82 3.39 -7.89
CA GLN A 74 -15.73 4.29 -8.28
C GLN A 74 -15.08 4.95 -7.06
N LEU A 75 -13.77 5.14 -7.10
CA LEU A 75 -13.02 5.84 -6.05
C LEU A 75 -13.47 7.32 -5.99
N PRO A 76 -13.90 7.83 -4.82
CA PRO A 76 -14.21 9.24 -4.62
C PRO A 76 -12.99 10.13 -4.93
N GLN A 77 -13.19 11.27 -5.61
CA GLN A 77 -12.08 12.17 -5.99
C GLN A 77 -11.31 12.70 -4.76
N GLU A 78 -11.98 12.83 -3.62
CA GLU A 78 -11.36 13.29 -2.38
C GLU A 78 -10.33 12.30 -1.84
N LEU A 79 -10.43 11.02 -2.22
CA LEU A 79 -9.54 9.93 -1.80
C LEU A 79 -8.46 9.62 -2.85
N GLU A 80 -8.55 10.23 -4.03
CA GLU A 80 -7.62 9.97 -5.14
C GLU A 80 -6.18 10.28 -4.75
N GLU A 81 -5.94 11.42 -4.08
CA GLU A 81 -4.60 11.80 -3.66
C GLU A 81 -4.02 10.81 -2.64
N ARG A 82 -4.83 10.33 -1.70
CA ARG A 82 -4.40 9.29 -0.75
C ARG A 82 -4.02 8.00 -1.47
N ALA A 83 -4.85 7.55 -2.41
CA ALA A 83 -4.55 6.37 -3.21
C ALA A 83 -3.26 6.53 -4.02
N ARG A 84 -3.01 7.71 -4.60
CA ARG A 84 -1.74 8.01 -5.31
C ARG A 84 -0.53 7.94 -4.37
N MET A 85 -0.62 8.56 -3.18
CA MET A 85 0.44 8.50 -2.18
C MET A 85 0.72 7.07 -1.71
N LEU A 86 -0.33 6.27 -1.51
CA LEU A 86 -0.22 4.87 -1.13
C LEU A 86 0.56 4.05 -2.19
N ILE A 87 0.23 4.22 -3.48
CA ILE A 87 0.94 3.53 -4.58
C ILE A 87 2.41 3.97 -4.62
N ALA A 88 2.70 5.26 -4.45
CA ALA A 88 4.07 5.76 -4.40
C ALA A 88 4.86 5.13 -3.24
N GLY A 89 4.25 5.03 -2.05
CA GLY A 89 4.86 4.37 -0.89
C GLY A 89 5.07 2.86 -1.10
N GLN A 90 4.13 2.17 -1.73
CA GLN A 90 4.27 0.75 -2.08
C GLN A 90 5.43 0.51 -3.05
N LEU A 91 5.56 1.35 -4.09
CA LEU A 91 6.66 1.25 -5.05
C LEU A 91 8.02 1.51 -4.40
N GLU A 92 8.08 2.45 -3.46
CA GLU A 92 9.32 2.72 -2.73
C GLU A 92 9.72 1.55 -1.83
N LEU A 93 8.77 0.97 -1.10
CA LEU A 93 9.03 -0.21 -0.28
C LEU A 93 9.53 -1.40 -1.13
N ILE A 94 8.96 -1.61 -2.32
CA ILE A 94 9.43 -2.65 -3.24
C ILE A 94 10.90 -2.41 -3.62
N ARG A 95 11.28 -1.17 -3.94
CA ARG A 95 12.67 -0.83 -4.28
C ARG A 95 13.61 -1.11 -3.12
N GLU A 96 13.26 -0.70 -1.90
CA GLU A 96 14.07 -0.95 -0.71
C GLU A 96 14.29 -2.46 -0.47
N ILE A 97 13.23 -3.27 -0.60
CA ILE A 97 13.32 -4.73 -0.45
C ILE A 97 14.23 -5.33 -1.55
N GLU A 98 14.11 -4.88 -2.79
CA GLU A 98 14.95 -5.35 -3.89
C GLU A 98 16.42 -4.99 -3.70
N ASP A 99 16.70 -3.79 -3.20
CA ASP A 99 18.05 -3.32 -2.89
C ASP A 99 18.67 -4.12 -1.74
N ALA A 100 17.92 -4.36 -0.67
CA ALA A 100 18.32 -5.22 0.44
C ALA A 100 18.63 -6.65 -0.05
N ARG A 101 17.77 -7.22 -0.91
CA ARG A 101 17.99 -8.54 -1.52
C ARG A 101 19.27 -8.57 -2.36
N ARG A 102 19.53 -7.54 -3.16
CA ARG A 102 20.74 -7.45 -4.00
C ARG A 102 22.01 -7.37 -3.15
N SER A 103 21.99 -6.57 -2.09
CA SER A 103 23.09 -6.44 -1.13
C SER A 103 23.39 -7.77 -0.44
N ALA A 104 22.37 -8.45 0.09
CA ALA A 104 22.52 -9.77 0.70
C ALA A 104 23.09 -10.80 -0.29
N GLY A 105 22.64 -10.77 -1.55
CA GLY A 105 23.18 -11.61 -2.62
C GLY A 105 24.67 -11.39 -2.86
N ALA A 106 25.13 -10.14 -2.87
CA ALA A 106 26.54 -9.79 -3.02
C ALA A 106 27.38 -10.26 -1.82
N HIS A 107 26.89 -10.07 -0.59
CA HIS A 107 27.56 -10.58 0.62
C HIS A 107 27.72 -12.10 0.61
N LEU A 108 26.65 -12.83 0.25
CA LEU A 108 26.72 -14.29 0.15
C LEU A 108 27.66 -14.74 -0.98
N ALA A 109 27.72 -14.02 -2.10
CA ALA A 109 28.68 -14.30 -3.16
C ALA A 109 30.13 -14.12 -2.68
N ALA A 110 30.42 -13.04 -1.96
CA ALA A 110 31.73 -12.80 -1.38
C ALA A 110 32.14 -13.92 -0.41
N VAL A 111 31.25 -14.32 0.51
CA VAL A 111 31.50 -15.44 1.44
C VAL A 111 31.75 -16.74 0.69
N ARG A 112 30.96 -17.05 -0.35
CA ARG A 112 31.17 -18.25 -1.19
C ARG A 112 32.52 -18.24 -1.89
N THR A 113 32.95 -17.10 -2.41
CA THR A 113 34.27 -16.95 -3.05
C THR A 113 35.39 -17.22 -2.05
N ILE A 114 35.32 -16.62 -0.86
CA ILE A 114 36.31 -16.84 0.22
C ILE A 114 36.36 -18.32 0.60
N LEU A 115 35.21 -18.97 0.82
CA LEU A 115 35.18 -20.39 1.17
C LEU A 115 35.73 -21.29 0.05
N SER A 116 35.51 -20.91 -1.21
CA SER A 116 36.01 -21.66 -2.36
C SER A 116 37.53 -21.53 -2.52
N THR A 117 38.10 -20.35 -2.26
CA THR A 117 39.56 -20.15 -2.28
C THR A 117 40.27 -20.80 -1.09
N HIS A 118 39.62 -20.86 0.08
CA HIS A 118 40.16 -21.55 1.26
C HIS A 118 40.04 -23.07 1.16
N ARG A 119 39.08 -23.61 0.39
CA ARG A 119 38.98 -25.06 0.15
C ARG A 119 40.15 -25.61 -0.68
N SER A 120 40.82 -24.79 -1.49
CA SER A 120 42.05 -25.17 -2.17
C SER A 120 43.30 -25.12 -1.28
N ASP A 121 43.24 -24.44 -0.14
CA ASP A 121 44.33 -24.37 0.84
C ASP A 121 44.05 -25.41 1.94
N GLN A 122 44.28 -26.68 1.60
CA GLN A 122 44.07 -27.79 2.54
C GLN A 122 44.98 -27.58 3.76
N PRO A 123 44.43 -27.47 4.99
CA PRO A 123 45.26 -27.29 6.17
C PRO A 123 46.13 -28.53 6.37
N VAL A 124 47.44 -28.36 6.13
CA VAL A 124 48.46 -29.36 6.43
C VAL A 124 48.77 -29.24 7.92
N TYR A 125 48.34 -30.22 8.70
CA TYR A 125 48.78 -30.36 10.09
C TYR A 125 50.25 -30.79 10.07
N LEU A 126 51.15 -29.84 10.30
CA LEU A 126 52.56 -30.12 10.57
C LEU A 126 52.65 -30.64 12.01
N ASP A 127 52.73 -31.97 12.17
CA ASP A 127 53.02 -32.59 13.46
C ASP A 127 54.48 -32.33 13.81
N ILE A 128 54.71 -31.37 14.70
CA ILE A 128 56.02 -31.09 15.27
C ILE A 128 56.32 -32.07 16.42
N ALA A 129 56.28 -33.37 16.13
CA ALA A 129 56.79 -34.39 17.02
C ALA A 129 58.31 -34.55 16.80
N GLY A 130 59.05 -33.81 17.65
CA GLY A 130 60.40 -34.06 18.21
C GLY A 130 61.40 -34.92 17.45
#